data_AF-K9Y216-F1
#
_entry.id   AF-K9Y216-F1
#
_cell.length_a   1.000
_cell.length_b   1.000
_cell.length_c   1.000
_cell.angle_alpha   90.00
_cell.angle_beta   90.00
_cell.angle_gamma   90.00
#
_symmetry.space_group_name_H-M   'P 1'
#
loop_
_entity.id
_entity.type
_entity.pdbx_description
1 polymer ?
#
loop_
_entity_poly.entity_id
_entity_poly.type
_entity_poly.pdbx_seq_one_letter_code
_entity_poly.pdbx_strand_id
1 'polypeptide(L)'
;MTHRATITLDDDAYAFLEASAGNNRSAYINKLLKEEKQRVLAKQIMRANQEEASDLAYQEELMNWDVTLSDGLNERDTAVSAACPIEL
;
A
#
# COMPACT_ATOMS: atom_id res chain seq x y z
N MET A 1 7.29 -22.35 6.15
CA MET A 1 7.57 -23.41 5.16
C MET A 1 8.71 -22.94 4.28
N THR A 2 9.73 -23.76 4.08
CA THR A 2 10.92 -23.40 3.26
C THR A 2 11.03 -24.38 2.11
N HIS A 3 11.10 -23.85 0.89
CA HIS A 3 11.26 -24.65 -0.33
C HIS A 3 12.66 -24.45 -0.91
N ARG A 4 13.28 -25.52 -1.39
CA ARG A 4 14.57 -25.47 -2.09
C ARG A 4 14.32 -25.53 -3.60
N ALA A 5 14.93 -24.62 -4.34
CA ALA A 5 14.91 -24.57 -5.79
C ALA A 5 16.34 -24.44 -6.32
N THR A 6 16.60 -25.05 -7.47
CA THR A 6 17.84 -24.86 -8.24
C THR A 6 17.49 -24.01 -9.44
N ILE A 7 18.21 -22.90 -9.63
CA ILE A 7 18.02 -21.96 -10.74
C ILE A 7 19.34 -21.77 -11.47
N THR A 8 19.27 -21.58 -12.78
CA THR A 8 20.42 -21.22 -13.61
C THR A 8 20.41 -19.70 -13.78
N LEU A 9 21.54 -19.06 -13.49
CA LEU A 9 21.76 -17.63 -13.68
C LEU A 9 22.80 -17.46 -14.78
N ASP A 10 22.66 -16.41 -15.58
CA ASP A 10 23.74 -15.97 -16.47
C ASP A 10 24.91 -15.39 -15.67
N ASP A 11 26.06 -15.24 -16.33
CA ASP A 11 27.30 -14.80 -15.70
C ASP A 11 27.18 -13.40 -15.07
N ASP A 12 26.44 -12.49 -15.71
CA ASP A 12 26.25 -11.12 -15.23
C ASP A 12 25.37 -11.09 -13.98
N ALA A 13 24.25 -11.83 -13.99
CA ALA A 13 23.34 -11.98 -12.85
C ALA A 13 24.04 -12.70 -11.69
N TYR A 14 24.88 -13.69 -11.98
CA TYR A 14 25.67 -14.38 -10.96
C TYR A 14 26.72 -13.45 -10.34
N ALA A 15 27.43 -12.67 -11.15
CA ALA A 15 28.39 -11.67 -10.65
C ALA A 15 27.72 -10.60 -9.77
N PHE A 16 26.54 -10.12 -10.17
CA PHE A 16 25.75 -9.19 -9.37
C PHE A 16 25.31 -9.80 -8.03
N LEU A 17 24.88 -11.07 -8.05
CA LEU A 17 24.49 -11.79 -6.85
C LEU A 17 25.68 -11.95 -5.90
N GLU A 18 26.86 -12.34 -6.40
CA GLU A 18 28.06 -12.47 -5.57
C GLU A 18 28.46 -11.13 -4.94
N ALA A 19 28.40 -10.03 -5.69
CA ALA A 19 28.71 -8.70 -5.19
C ALA A 19 27.70 -8.21 -4.12
N SER A 20 26.42 -8.59 -4.26
CA SER A 20 25.33 -8.03 -3.45
C SER A 20 24.91 -8.90 -2.26
N ALA A 21 25.10 -10.22 -2.33
CA ALA A 21 24.53 -11.16 -1.36
C ALA A 21 25.42 -11.43 -0.13
N GLY A 22 26.67 -11.00 -0.14
CA GLY A 22 27.63 -11.24 0.93
C GLY A 22 27.65 -12.72 1.35
N ASN A 23 27.36 -13.00 2.63
CA ASN A 23 27.40 -14.36 3.17
C ASN A 23 26.14 -15.22 2.89
N ASN A 24 25.02 -14.65 2.42
CA ASN A 24 23.78 -15.42 2.26
C ASN A 24 22.99 -15.07 0.98
N ARG A 25 23.34 -15.77 -0.09
CA ARG A 25 22.69 -15.75 -1.42
C ARG A 25 21.19 -15.99 -1.35
N SER A 26 20.77 -17.02 -0.62
CA SER A 26 19.35 -17.38 -0.52
C SER A 26 18.54 -16.30 0.20
N ALA A 27 19.08 -15.67 1.24
CA ALA A 27 18.43 -14.57 1.93
C ALA A 27 18.30 -13.34 1.03
N TYR A 28 19.34 -13.01 0.27
CA TYR A 28 19.32 -11.91 -0.69
C TYR A 28 18.27 -12.13 -1.78
N ILE A 29 18.26 -13.29 -2.42
CA ILE A 29 17.26 -13.64 -3.45
C ILE A 29 15.85 -13.59 -2.89
N ASN A 30 15.61 -14.13 -1.68
CA ASN A 30 14.30 -14.08 -1.04
C ASN A 30 13.86 -12.64 -0.75
N LYS A 31 14.78 -11.75 -0.37
CA LYS A 31 14.48 -10.33 -0.18
C LYS A 31 14.12 -9.66 -1.51
N LEU A 32 14.92 -9.89 -2.55
CA LEU A 32 14.70 -9.34 -3.89
C LEU A 32 13.34 -9.77 -4.46
N LEU A 33 12.96 -11.04 -4.30
CA LEU A 33 11.66 -11.54 -4.75
C LEU A 33 10.48 -10.90 -4.02
N LYS A 34 10.63 -10.61 -2.72
CA LYS A 34 9.60 -9.91 -1.94
C LYS A 34 9.47 -8.46 -2.38
N GLU A 35 10.59 -7.79 -2.62
CA GLU A 35 10.60 -6.42 -3.12
C GLU A 35 9.97 -6.32 -4.51
N GLU A 36 10.32 -7.24 -5.41
CA GLU A 36 9.71 -7.26 -6.75
C GLU A 36 8.22 -7.57 -6.69
N LYS A 37 7.79 -8.49 -5.83
CA LYS A 37 6.35 -8.72 -5.57
C LYS A 37 5.64 -7.44 -5.13
N GLN A 38 6.24 -6.67 -4.22
CA GLN A 38 5.67 -5.40 -3.78
C GLN A 38 5.61 -4.37 -4.90
N ARG A 39 6.66 -4.29 -5.74
CA ARG A 39 6.69 -3.39 -6.90
C ARG A 39 5.61 -3.73 -7.92
N VAL A 40 5.43 -5.02 -8.23
CA VAL A 40 4.38 -5.50 -9.13
C VAL A 40 2.99 -5.16 -8.56
N LEU A 41 2.77 -5.42 -7.27
CA LEU A 41 1.51 -5.08 -6.60
C LEU A 41 1.23 -3.57 -6.64
N ALA A 42 2.23 -2.74 -6.33
CA ALA A 42 2.08 -1.28 -6.39
C ALA A 42 1.72 -0.81 -7.79
N LYS A 43 2.36 -1.34 -8.84
CA LYS A 43 2.02 -1.04 -10.24
C LYS A 43 0.59 -1.44 -10.59
N GLN A 44 0.13 -2.60 -10.10
CA GLN A 44 -1.24 -3.06 -10.32
C GLN A 44 -2.26 -2.15 -9.62
N ILE A 45 -2.00 -1.76 -8.38
CA ILE A 45 -2.86 -0.81 -7.63
C ILE A 45 -2.91 0.54 -8.36
N MET A 46 -1.77 1.10 -8.76
CA MET A 46 -1.73 2.36 -9.49
C MET A 46 -2.53 2.29 -10.79
N ARG A 47 -2.44 1.17 -11.50
CA ARG A 47 -3.22 0.94 -12.72
C ARG A 47 -4.71 0.83 -12.44
N ALA A 48 -5.11 0.06 -11.42
CA ALA A 48 -6.52 -0.07 -11.03
C ALA A 48 -7.10 1.30 -10.65
N ASN A 49 -6.38 2.08 -9.82
CA ASN A 49 -6.79 3.43 -9.45
C ASN A 49 -6.95 4.36 -10.66
N GLN A 50 -6.10 4.23 -11.69
CA GLN A 50 -6.22 5.02 -12.92
C GLN A 50 -7.44 4.63 -13.75
N GLU A 51 -7.72 3.32 -13.84
CA GLU A 51 -8.90 2.78 -14.53
C GLU A 51 -10.18 3.24 -13.81
N GLU A 52 -10.22 3.14 -12.48
CA GLU A 52 -11.33 3.58 -11.62
C GLU A 52 -11.52 5.11 -11.58
N ALA A 53 -10.45 5.89 -11.69
CA ALA A 53 -10.54 7.36 -11.82
C ALA A 53 -11.18 7.80 -13.14
N SER A 54 -11.11 6.94 -14.17
CA SER A 54 -11.69 7.20 -15.48
C SER A 54 -13.14 6.72 -15.59
N ASP A 55 -13.63 5.96 -14.60
CA ASP A 55 -14.99 5.42 -14.56
C ASP A 55 -15.92 6.36 -13.77
N LEU A 56 -16.78 7.06 -14.51
CA LEU A 56 -17.73 8.01 -13.93
C LEU A 56 -18.75 7.35 -13.00
N ALA A 57 -19.19 6.12 -13.29
CA ALA A 57 -20.17 5.43 -12.45
C ALA A 57 -19.55 5.02 -11.11
N TYR A 58 -18.29 4.58 -11.15
CA TYR A 58 -17.52 4.30 -9.94
C TYR A 58 -17.27 5.56 -9.10
N GLN A 59 -16.92 6.70 -9.73
CA GLN A 59 -16.72 7.96 -9.02
C GLN A 59 -18.01 8.50 -8.38
N GLU A 60 -19.16 8.35 -9.05
CA GLU A 60 -20.47 8.70 -8.48
C GLU A 60 -20.80 7.84 -7.25
N GLU A 61 -20.53 6.55 -7.32
CA GLU A 61 -20.67 5.66 -6.16
C GLU A 61 -19.72 6.08 -5.03
N LEU A 62 -18.44 6.32 -5.33
CA LEU A 62 -17.42 6.74 -4.36
C LEU A 62 -17.79 8.05 -3.66
N MET A 63 -18.39 9.00 -4.38
CA MET A 63 -18.91 10.25 -3.81
C MET A 63 -20.06 10.01 -2.81
N ASN A 64 -20.92 9.02 -3.07
CA ASN A 64 -21.96 8.64 -2.10
C ASN A 64 -21.36 8.02 -0.84
N TRP A 65 -20.20 7.34 -0.93
CA TRP A 65 -19.48 6.81 0.22
C TRP A 65 -18.76 7.88 1.06
N ASP A 66 -18.45 9.05 0.48
CA ASP A 66 -17.75 10.15 1.16
C ASP A 66 -18.48 10.65 2.42
N VAL A 67 -19.81 10.55 2.46
CA VAL A 67 -20.62 10.88 3.67
C VAL A 67 -20.23 10.05 4.90
N THR A 68 -19.67 8.85 4.70
CA THR A 68 -19.24 7.95 5.79
C THR A 68 -17.80 8.19 6.24
N LEU A 69 -17.04 9.06 5.55
CA LEU A 69 -15.61 9.29 5.81
C LEU A 69 -15.31 9.76 7.24
N SER A 70 -16.22 10.53 7.84
CA SER A 70 -16.06 11.11 9.19
C SER A 70 -16.81 10.36 10.28
N ASP A 71 -17.40 9.20 9.96
CA ASP A 71 -18.11 8.40 10.95
C ASP A 71 -17.14 7.93 12.07
N GLY A 72 -17.56 8.05 13.32
CA GLY A 72 -16.73 7.76 14.51
C GLY A 72 -15.59 8.75 14.83
N LEU A 73 -15.36 9.80 14.03
CA LEU A 73 -14.33 10.82 14.31
C LEU A 73 -14.86 12.06 15.04
N ASN A 74 -16.17 12.34 14.95
CA ASN A 74 -16.78 13.58 15.45
C ASN A 74 -17.45 13.48 16.85
N GLU A 75 -17.15 12.46 17.65
CA GLU A 75 -17.77 12.30 18.99
C GLU A 75 -17.09 13.10 20.13
N ARG A 76 -16.28 14.11 19.81
CA ARG A 76 -15.69 15.02 20.81
C ARG A 76 -15.62 16.46 20.32
N ASP A 77 -16.76 17.10 20.07
CA ASP A 77 -16.80 18.58 20.02
C ASP A 77 -18.17 19.24 20.24
N THR A 78 -19.15 18.56 20.86
CA THR A 78 -20.44 19.18 21.23
C THR A 78 -20.60 19.49 22.72
N ALA A 79 -19.57 19.27 23.56
CA ALA A 79 -19.62 19.57 24.99
C ALA A 79 -19.10 20.96 25.40
N VAL A 80 -18.73 21.85 24.46
CA VAL A 80 -18.21 23.20 24.79
C VAL A 80 -18.91 24.31 23.97
N SER A 81 -20.20 24.16 23.67
CA SER A 81 -21.02 25.26 23.11
C SER A 81 -22.39 25.38 23.81
N ALA A 82 -22.43 25.13 25.11
CA ALA A 82 -23.62 25.33 25.95
C ALA A 82 -23.30 26.05 27.28
N ALA A 83 -22.29 26.91 27.29
CA ALA A 83 -21.92 27.72 28.45
C ALA A 83 -21.75 29.20 28.09
N CYS A 84 -22.83 29.83 27.60
CA CYS A 84 -23.11 31.25 27.84
C CYS A 84 -24.56 31.56 27.49
N PRO A 85 -25.38 31.85 28.51
CA PRO A 85 -26.10 33.11 28.50
C PRO A 85 -25.80 33.85 29.79
N ILE A 86 -25.02 34.92 29.70
CA ILE A 86 -25.10 36.01 30.68
C ILE A 86 -26.28 36.86 30.20
N GLU A 87 -27.46 36.60 30.78
CA GLU A 87 -28.50 37.63 30.86
C GLU A 87 -28.05 38.71 31.87
N LEU A 88 -28.47 39.94 31.59
CA LEU A 88 -28.25 41.20 32.32
C LEU A 88 -27.98 41.11 33.83
#